data_AF-A0A7Y2NY27-F1
#
_entry.id   AF-A0A7Y2NY27-F1
#
_cell.length_a   1.000
_cell.length_b   1.000
_cell.length_c   1.000
_cell.angle_alpha   90.00
_cell.angle_beta   90.00
_cell.angle_gamma   90.00
#
_symmetry.space_group_name_H-M   'P 1'
#
loop_
_entity.id
_entity.type
_entity.pdbx_description
1 polymer ?
#
loop_
_entity_poly.entity_id
_entity_poly.type
_entity_poly.pdbx_seq_one_letter_code
_entity_poly.pdbx_strand_id
1 'polypeptide(L)'
;MSIAHEVCRITEEHVGADQLTHVVEVGLEVGDQAGVEVANLEFCLEILLSSPPFGHGRPAITRLAGDDLRLSYVEIDDGSPDD
;
A
#
# COMPACT_ATOMS: atom_id res chain seq x y z
N MET A 1 -0.30 9.20 -14.59
CA MET A 1 -0.84 8.43 -13.45
C MET A 1 0.11 8.63 -12.27
N SER A 2 -0.41 8.78 -11.05
CA SER A 2 0.41 8.92 -9.84
C SER A 2 0.86 7.55 -9.34
N ILE A 3 2.03 7.48 -8.70
CA ILE A 3 2.58 6.26 -8.09
C ILE A 3 1.58 5.63 -7.11
N ALA A 4 0.87 6.44 -6.31
CA ALA A 4 -0.09 5.94 -5.33
C ALA A 4 -1.25 5.16 -5.97
N HIS A 5 -1.74 5.60 -7.14
CA HIS A 5 -2.77 4.88 -7.89
C HIS A 5 -2.24 3.57 -8.47
N GLU A 6 -0.98 3.56 -8.89
CA GLU A 6 -0.34 2.35 -9.41
C GLU A 6 -0.15 1.31 -8.32
N VAL A 7 0.24 1.73 -7.11
CA VAL A 7 0.29 0.86 -5.93
C VAL A 7 -1.08 0.25 -5.65
N CYS A 8 -2.15 1.05 -5.64
CA CYS A 8 -3.51 0.54 -5.45
C CYS A 8 -3.92 -0.48 -6.52
N ARG A 9 -3.56 -0.23 -7.79
CA ARG A 9 -3.80 -1.16 -8.91
C ARG A 9 -3.05 -2.47 -8.72
N ILE A 10 -1.78 -2.42 -8.34
CA ILE A 10 -0.97 -3.63 -8.07
C ILE A 10 -1.56 -4.41 -6.89
N THR A 11 -1.98 -3.72 -5.83
CA THR A 11 -2.68 -4.35 -4.70
C THR A 11 -3.94 -5.06 -5.16
N GLU A 12 -4.80 -4.41 -5.94
CA GLU A 12 -6.02 -5.00 -6.51
C GLU A 12 -5.74 -6.24 -7.36
N GLU A 13 -4.73 -6.18 -8.22
CA GLU A 13 -4.32 -7.33 -9.04
C GLU A 13 -3.76 -8.49 -8.21
N HIS A 14 -3.13 -8.18 -7.07
CA HIS A 14 -2.53 -9.19 -6.19
C HIS A 14 -3.57 -9.92 -5.33
N VAL A 15 -4.50 -9.18 -4.72
CA VAL A 15 -5.48 -9.76 -3.75
C VAL A 15 -6.82 -10.11 -4.39
N GLY A 16 -7.12 -9.51 -5.55
CA GLY A 16 -8.42 -9.63 -6.23
C GLY A 16 -9.47 -8.70 -5.63
N ALA A 17 -10.42 -8.30 -6.48
CA ALA A 17 -11.46 -7.31 -6.13
C ALA A 17 -12.30 -7.71 -4.90
N ASP A 18 -12.53 -9.01 -4.68
CA ASP A 18 -13.34 -9.53 -3.56
C ASP A 18 -12.67 -9.34 -2.19
N GLN A 19 -11.35 -9.15 -2.15
CA GLN A 19 -10.58 -9.01 -0.90
C GLN A 19 -10.13 -7.58 -0.61
N LEU A 20 -10.39 -6.63 -1.52
CA LEU A 20 -9.97 -5.22 -1.36
C LEU A 20 -10.47 -4.57 -0.08
N THR A 21 -11.70 -4.89 0.34
CA THR A 21 -12.29 -4.32 1.57
C THR A 21 -11.68 -4.90 2.84
N HIS A 22 -10.89 -5.97 2.75
CA HIS A 22 -10.23 -6.63 3.87
C HIS A 22 -8.74 -6.26 3.97
N VAL A 23 -8.22 -5.46 3.03
CA VAL A 23 -6.83 -4.99 3.08
C VAL A 23 -6.67 -4.02 4.25
N VAL A 24 -5.85 -4.41 5.23
CA VAL A 24 -5.53 -3.59 6.41
C VAL A 24 -4.23 -2.83 6.25
N GLU A 25 -3.26 -3.37 5.52
CA GLU A 25 -1.95 -2.75 5.36
C GLU A 25 -1.33 -3.03 3.98
N VAL A 26 -0.73 -2.01 3.39
CA VAL A 26 0.08 -2.14 2.16
C VAL A 26 1.51 -1.74 2.49
N GLY A 27 2.40 -2.72 2.47
CA GLY A 27 3.82 -2.54 2.72
C GLY A 27 4.55 -2.02 1.48
N LEU A 28 5.29 -0.94 1.64
CA LEU A 28 6.19 -0.43 0.62
C LEU A 28 7.61 -0.30 1.17
N GLU A 29 8.56 -0.57 0.29
CA GLU A 29 9.96 -0.27 0.50
C GLU A 29 10.40 0.80 -0.50
N VAL A 30 10.94 1.89 0.02
CA VAL A 30 11.32 3.08 -0.77
C VAL A 30 12.77 3.44 -0.49
N GLY A 31 13.56 3.42 -1.55
CA GLY A 31 14.95 3.85 -1.57
C GLY A 31 15.07 5.37 -1.41
N ASP A 32 16.04 5.83 -0.63
CA ASP A 32 16.33 7.27 -0.46
C ASP A 32 16.70 7.97 -1.79
N GLN A 33 17.04 7.21 -2.83
CA GLN A 33 17.36 7.70 -4.18
C GLN A 33 16.28 7.36 -5.22
N ALA A 34 15.11 6.85 -4.82
CA ALA A 34 14.03 6.46 -5.72
C ALA A 34 13.35 7.66 -6.43
N GLY A 35 13.68 8.90 -6.03
CA GLY A 35 13.13 10.11 -6.63
C GLY A 35 11.68 10.40 -6.26
N VAL A 36 11.21 9.87 -5.11
CA VAL A 36 9.85 10.01 -4.61
C VAL A 36 9.82 10.74 -3.28
N GLU A 37 8.94 11.73 -3.15
CA GLU A 37 8.64 12.39 -1.88
C GLU A 37 7.80 11.46 -0.99
N VAL A 38 8.46 10.73 -0.08
CA VAL A 38 7.83 9.70 0.78
C VAL A 38 6.62 10.23 1.54
N ALA A 39 6.71 11.44 2.12
CA ALA A 39 5.60 12.00 2.88
C ALA A 39 4.37 12.30 2.01
N ASN A 40 4.58 12.69 0.75
CA ASN A 40 3.47 12.91 -0.18
C ASN A 40 2.90 11.58 -0.67
N LEU A 41 3.74 10.57 -0.90
CA LEU A 41 3.28 9.22 -1.25
C LEU A 41 2.45 8.60 -0.12
N GLU A 42 2.93 8.68 1.12
CA GLU A 42 2.25 8.20 2.33
C GLU A 42 0.88 8.84 2.47
N PHE A 43 0.81 10.17 2.44
CA PHE A 43 -0.45 10.91 2.53
C PHE A 43 -1.46 10.51 1.43
N CYS A 44 -1.00 10.37 0.18
CA CYS A 44 -1.86 9.92 -0.89
C CYS A 44 -2.37 8.49 -0.68
N LEU A 45 -1.52 7.58 -0.21
CA LEU A 45 -1.89 6.20 0.05
C LEU A 45 -2.84 6.07 1.23
N GLU A 46 -2.65 6.84 2.31
CA GLU A 46 -3.59 6.88 3.44
C GLU A 46 -5.01 7.19 2.95
N ILE A 47 -5.17 8.23 2.12
CA ILE A 47 -6.49 8.62 1.59
C ILE A 47 -7.08 7.54 0.68
N LEU A 48 -6.27 6.94 -0.19
CA LEU A 48 -6.75 5.96 -1.16
C LEU A 48 -7.11 4.63 -0.49
N LEU A 49 -6.32 4.18 0.48
CA LEU A 49 -6.54 2.91 1.19
C LEU A 49 -7.64 3.01 2.26
N SER A 50 -7.98 4.22 2.72
CA SER A 50 -9.12 4.46 3.61
C SER A 50 -10.43 4.74 2.86
N SER A 51 -10.45 4.62 1.53
CA SER A 51 -11.61 4.96 0.68
C SER A 51 -11.96 3.81 -0.26
N PRO A 52 -13.23 3.71 -0.74
CA PRO A 52 -13.60 2.68 -1.73
C PRO A 52 -12.68 2.68 -2.96
N PRO A 53 -12.27 1.50 -3.47
CA PRO A 53 -12.76 0.15 -3.14
C PRO A 53 -12.15 -0.46 -1.87
N PHE A 54 -11.14 0.17 -1.28
CA PHE A 54 -10.65 -0.17 0.06
C PHE A 54 -11.61 0.41 1.12
N GLY A 55 -11.20 0.39 2.38
CA GLY A 55 -12.04 0.97 3.44
C GLY A 55 -11.32 1.34 4.72
N HIS A 56 -10.31 0.57 5.10
CA HIS A 56 -9.60 0.76 6.36
C HIS A 56 -8.11 0.44 6.25
N GLY A 57 -7.58 0.36 5.03
CA GLY A 57 -6.18 0.07 4.80
C GLY A 57 -5.29 1.27 5.14
N ARG A 58 -4.04 0.99 5.52
CA ARG A 58 -2.99 2.01 5.72
C ARG A 58 -1.71 1.64 4.97
N PRO A 59 -0.90 2.62 4.54
CA PRO A 59 0.43 2.34 4.05
C PRO A 59 1.40 2.05 5.20
N ALA A 60 2.33 1.13 4.98
CA ALA A 60 3.50 0.93 5.83
C ALA A 60 4.77 1.12 4.99
N ILE A 61 5.43 2.28 5.12
CA ILE A 61 6.58 2.62 4.28
C ILE A 61 7.88 2.43 5.06
N THR A 62 8.70 1.49 4.60
CA THR A 62 10.07 1.30 5.06
C THR A 62 11.04 2.02 4.12
N ARG A 63 11.88 2.91 4.69
CA ARG A 63 12.95 3.56 3.92
C ARG A 63 14.21 2.71 3.90
N LEU A 64 14.89 2.67 2.77
CA LEU A 64 16.13 1.93 2.60
C LEU A 64 17.14 2.68 1.72
N ALA A 65 18.39 2.22 1.72
CA ALA A 65 19.42 2.78 0.86
C ALA A 65 19.29 2.26 -0.58
N GLY A 66 19.46 3.13 -1.57
CA GLY A 66 19.35 2.79 -3.00
C GLY A 66 18.17 3.47 -3.68
N ASP A 67 17.78 2.96 -4.85
CA ASP A 67 16.75 3.53 -5.72
C ASP A 67 15.48 2.66 -5.85
N ASP A 68 15.35 1.63 -5.00
CA ASP A 68 14.21 0.72 -5.05
C ASP A 68 12.88 1.44 -4.78
N LEU A 69 11.84 1.03 -5.48
CA LEU A 69 10.45 1.35 -5.17
C LEU A 69 9.64 0.08 -5.39
N ARG A 70 9.27 -0.60 -4.30
CA ARG A 70 8.57 -1.88 -4.39
C ARG A 70 7.44 -1.99 -3.38
N LEU A 71 6.36 -2.64 -3.79
CA LEU A 71 5.37 -3.18 -2.89
C LEU A 71 5.95 -4.47 -2.29
N SER A 72 6.14 -4.50 -0.97
CA SER A 72 6.81 -5.60 -0.27
C SER A 72 5.82 -6.65 0.23
N TYR A 73 4.63 -6.23 0.66
CA TYR A 73 3.56 -7.12 1.11
C TYR A 73 2.19 -6.42 1.05
N VAL A 74 1.13 -7.22 1.08
CA VAL A 74 -0.24 -6.78 1.37
C VAL A 74 -0.74 -7.63 2.52
N GLU A 75 -1.24 -6.99 3.56
CA GLU A 75 -1.87 -7.64 4.70
C GLU A 75 -3.40 -7.54 4.59
N ILE A 76 -4.07 -8.65 4.86
CA ILE A 76 -5.52 -8.80 4.75
C ILE A 76 -6.02 -9.35 6.07
N ASP A 77 -7.06 -8.72 6.63
CA ASP A 77 -7.81 -9.27 7.76
C ASP A 77 -8.77 -10.34 7.24
N ASP A 78 -8.40 -11.60 7.44
CA ASP A 78 -9.21 -12.77 7.07
C ASP A 78 -10.20 -13.19 8.17
N GLY A 79 -10.29 -12.43 9.28
CA GLY A 79 -11.16 -12.72 10.41
C GLY A 79 -10.72 -13.93 11.23
N SER A 80 -9.47 -14.39 11.10
CA SER A 80 -8.94 -15.46 11.94
C SER A 80 -8.92 -15.03 13.42
N PRO A 81 -9.40 -15.86 14.36
CA PRO A 81 -9.62 -15.48 15.76
C PRO A 81 -8.34 -15.42 16.61
N ASP A 82 -7.16 -15.20 16.02
CA ASP A 82 -5.85 -15.25 16.69
C ASP A 82 -5.14 -13.88 16.69
N ASP A 83 -5.84 -12.81 17.07
CA ASP A 83 -5.25 -11.52 17.48
C ASP A 83 -5.76 -11.07 18.86
#